data_AF-A0A839V628-F1
#
_entry.id   AF-A0A839V628-F1
#
_cell.length_a   1.000
_cell.length_b   1.000
_cell.length_c   1.000
_cell.angle_alpha   90.00
_cell.angle_beta   90.00
_cell.angle_gamma   90.00
#
_symmetry.space_group_name_H-M   'P 1'
#
loop_
_entity.id
_entity.type
_entity.pdbx_description
1 polymer ?
#
loop_
_entity_poly.entity_id
_entity_poly.type
_entity_poly.pdbx_seq_one_letter_code
_entity_poly.pdbx_strand_id
1 'polypeptide(L)'
;MSDEPLSPTTDATIPSGRLSVAVRQAGPIPLAADFHCDPGELLALVGPSGSGKTTLLRAIAGLYRPAQGVIRCAEETWFEAATGRALRPQQRRVGLVFQDYALFPHLDARANVMVALDHLPATERRTTAEAWLARVRLEGLARRLPAELSGGQRQRVALARALARSPRVLLLDEPFSAVDQVTRRRLQRELALLREEIHVPVLLVTHDLDEAAALADRLCVLHAGRSLQQAPAETLFRHPASPEVARLLDRHNVFRGVVEERDGLRRLRWGHYRLEVAHGLAHLPVGTEVAWYLPHSDVVLHRRGRPSRGERENPVAGVVREMAVLGGITSVTLGVAHTDDTLRFEIATHAARRNGLGRGEAVRVSLLAAGIHLMPDRLGPLSRGSS
;
A
#
# COMPACT_ATOMS: atom_id res chain seq x y z
N MET A 1 47.86 19.06 -21.33
CA MET A 1 47.00 18.50 -22.38
C MET A 1 45.85 17.81 -21.67
N SER A 2 44.67 18.35 -21.95
CA SER A 2 43.34 18.12 -21.41
C SER A 2 43.04 16.67 -20.98
N ASP A 3 42.63 16.56 -19.73
CA ASP A 3 41.96 15.41 -19.12
C ASP A 3 40.55 15.32 -19.74
N GLU A 4 40.31 14.32 -20.57
CA GLU A 4 39.00 14.05 -21.17
C GLU A 4 38.31 13.00 -20.28
N PRO A 5 37.20 13.32 -19.60
CA PRO A 5 36.52 12.35 -18.76
C PRO A 5 35.89 11.27 -19.65
N LEU A 6 36.23 10.01 -19.37
CA LEU A 6 35.57 8.85 -19.97
C LEU A 6 34.05 8.99 -19.80
N SER A 7 33.37 9.15 -20.93
CA SER A 7 31.92 9.08 -21.02
C SER A 7 31.45 7.69 -20.59
N PRO A 8 30.41 7.56 -19.75
CA PRO A 8 29.91 6.26 -19.36
C PRO A 8 29.31 5.55 -20.57
N THR A 9 29.86 4.37 -20.85
CA THR A 9 29.42 3.43 -21.88
C THR A 9 27.94 3.07 -21.65
N THR A 10 27.12 3.47 -22.62
CA THR A 10 25.85 2.91 -23.08
C THR A 10 25.12 2.00 -22.08
N ASP A 11 24.19 2.60 -21.33
CA ASP A 11 23.15 1.88 -20.60
C ASP A 11 22.29 1.14 -21.63
N ALA A 12 22.54 -0.15 -21.83
CA ALA A 12 21.74 -0.99 -22.70
C ALA A 12 20.32 -0.95 -22.16
N THR A 13 19.42 -0.22 -22.83
CA THR A 13 18.01 -0.06 -22.44
C THR A 13 17.40 -1.46 -22.30
N ILE A 14 17.33 -1.95 -21.07
CA ILE A 14 16.72 -3.22 -20.76
C ILE A 14 15.25 -3.04 -21.18
N PRO A 15 14.67 -3.93 -22.00
CA PRO A 15 13.25 -3.87 -22.27
C PRO A 15 12.52 -4.10 -20.95
N SER A 16 12.13 -2.99 -20.30
CA SER A 16 11.22 -2.98 -19.17
C SER A 16 9.82 -2.98 -19.74
N GLY A 17 8.99 -3.88 -19.24
CA GLY A 17 7.61 -3.99 -19.68
C GLY A 17 6.75 -4.37 -18.49
N ARG A 18 5.44 -4.17 -18.66
CA ARG A 18 4.44 -4.49 -17.65
C ARG A 18 4.65 -5.89 -17.07
N LEU A 19 4.68 -5.99 -15.75
CA LEU A 19 4.48 -7.25 -15.04
C LEU A 19 2.98 -7.50 -14.96
N SER A 20 2.53 -8.66 -15.40
CA SER A 20 1.14 -9.12 -15.25
C SER A 20 1.10 -10.44 -14.50
N VAL A 21 0.27 -10.52 -13.46
CA VAL A 21 0.15 -11.67 -12.58
C VAL A 21 -1.32 -12.02 -12.45
N ALA A 22 -1.70 -13.22 -12.92
CA ALA A 22 -3.03 -13.77 -12.71
C ALA A 22 -2.88 -15.21 -12.25
N VAL A 23 -3.01 -15.46 -10.95
CA VAL A 23 -2.74 -16.78 -10.34
C VAL A 23 -3.90 -17.25 -9.49
N ARG A 24 -4.17 -18.56 -9.53
CA ARG A 24 -5.24 -19.20 -8.76
C ARG A 24 -4.75 -20.49 -8.13
N GLN A 25 -5.15 -20.72 -6.89
CA GLN A 25 -4.83 -21.93 -6.14
C GLN A 25 -5.77 -22.08 -4.94
N ALA A 26 -6.25 -23.30 -4.68
CA ALA A 26 -7.10 -23.59 -3.52
C ALA A 26 -6.29 -23.85 -2.22
N GLY A 27 -5.11 -24.50 -2.33
CA GLY A 27 -4.22 -24.79 -1.21
C GLY A 27 -2.84 -25.27 -1.68
N PRO A 28 -1.82 -25.39 -0.80
CA PRO A 28 -1.87 -25.20 0.66
C PRO A 28 -2.01 -23.73 1.11
N ILE A 29 -1.60 -22.79 0.27
CA ILE A 29 -1.81 -21.35 0.48
C ILE A 29 -2.84 -20.89 -0.56
N PRO A 30 -4.06 -20.50 -0.17
CA PRO A 30 -5.05 -19.99 -1.12
C PRO A 30 -4.52 -18.77 -1.87
N LEU A 31 -4.71 -18.72 -3.18
CA LEU A 31 -4.36 -17.58 -4.02
C LEU A 31 -5.47 -17.36 -5.06
N ALA A 32 -5.91 -16.12 -5.21
CA ALA A 32 -6.75 -15.65 -6.30
C ALA A 32 -6.40 -14.18 -6.53
N ALA A 33 -5.23 -13.98 -7.12
CA ALA A 33 -4.65 -12.66 -7.34
C ALA A 33 -4.60 -12.36 -8.83
N ASP A 34 -5.07 -11.19 -9.21
CA ASP A 34 -5.01 -10.66 -10.57
C ASP A 34 -4.61 -9.19 -10.49
N PHE A 35 -3.39 -8.85 -10.91
CA PHE A 35 -2.87 -7.49 -10.89
C PHE A 35 -1.76 -7.29 -11.93
N HIS A 36 -1.42 -6.03 -12.19
CA HIS A 36 -0.29 -5.65 -13.02
C HIS A 36 0.49 -4.50 -12.40
N CYS A 37 1.74 -4.34 -12.81
CA CYS A 37 2.62 -3.23 -12.45
C CYS A 37 3.40 -2.79 -13.70
N ASP A 38 3.27 -1.53 -14.07
CA ASP A 38 3.90 -0.92 -15.23
C ASP A 38 5.37 -0.55 -14.96
N PRO A 39 6.21 -0.40 -16.01
CA PRO A 39 7.56 0.11 -15.85
C PRO A 39 7.57 1.47 -15.15
N GLY A 40 8.43 1.63 -14.14
CA GLY A 40 8.50 2.84 -13.34
C GLY A 40 7.38 2.99 -12.29
N GLU A 41 6.39 2.09 -12.29
CA GLU A 41 5.34 2.03 -11.27
C GLU A 41 5.84 1.26 -10.04
N LEU A 42 5.51 1.77 -8.85
CA LEU A 42 5.57 1.04 -7.59
C LEU A 42 4.17 0.61 -7.19
N LEU A 43 3.93 -0.71 -7.23
CA LEU A 43 2.73 -1.34 -6.72
C LEU A 43 2.99 -1.90 -5.32
N ALA A 44 2.32 -1.37 -4.31
CA ALA A 44 2.36 -1.95 -2.97
C ALA A 44 1.25 -2.99 -2.76
N LEU A 45 1.66 -4.21 -2.40
CA LEU A 45 0.78 -5.29 -1.97
C LEU A 45 0.57 -5.15 -0.46
N VAL A 46 -0.64 -4.80 -0.04
CA VAL A 46 -0.98 -4.54 1.36
C VAL A 46 -2.00 -5.54 1.89
N GLY A 47 -1.94 -5.83 3.18
CA GLY A 47 -2.89 -6.71 3.85
C GLY A 47 -2.29 -7.40 5.06
N PRO A 48 -3.11 -8.10 5.87
CA PRO A 48 -2.64 -8.74 7.10
C PRO A 48 -1.61 -9.84 6.83
N SER A 49 -0.88 -10.22 7.88
CA SER A 49 0.01 -11.37 7.86
C SER A 49 -0.74 -12.62 7.40
N GLY A 50 -0.11 -13.43 6.55
CA GLY A 50 -0.73 -14.63 5.98
C GLY A 50 -1.69 -14.41 4.80
N SER A 51 -1.86 -13.17 4.29
CA SER A 51 -2.72 -12.93 3.13
C SER A 51 -2.17 -13.40 1.78
N GLY A 52 -0.97 -13.99 1.74
CA GLY A 52 -0.36 -14.55 0.52
C GLY A 52 0.65 -13.63 -0.19
N LYS A 53 0.96 -12.45 0.35
CA LYS A 53 1.87 -11.44 -0.26
C LYS A 53 3.26 -12.01 -0.61
N THR A 54 3.97 -12.56 0.37
CA THR A 54 5.29 -13.19 0.17
C THR A 54 5.21 -14.38 -0.80
N THR A 55 4.12 -15.16 -0.76
CA THR A 55 3.91 -16.28 -1.69
C THR A 55 3.77 -15.79 -3.14
N LEU A 56 3.06 -14.67 -3.36
CA LEU A 56 2.95 -14.03 -4.67
C LEU A 56 4.32 -13.53 -5.17
N LEU A 57 5.11 -12.88 -4.31
CA LEU A 57 6.47 -12.47 -4.65
C LEU A 57 7.35 -13.65 -5.03
N ARG A 58 7.30 -14.74 -4.25
CA ARG A 58 8.03 -15.98 -4.57
C ARG A 58 7.53 -16.60 -5.88
N ALA A 59 6.24 -16.52 -6.20
CA ALA A 59 5.69 -17.01 -7.46
C ALA A 59 6.24 -16.21 -8.65
N ILE A 60 6.31 -14.88 -8.53
CA ILE A 60 6.89 -13.98 -9.55
C ILE A 60 8.38 -14.25 -9.72
N ALA A 61 9.12 -14.40 -8.62
CA ALA A 61 10.55 -14.74 -8.63
C ALA A 61 10.85 -16.17 -9.16
N GLY A 62 9.84 -17.03 -9.29
CA GLY A 62 9.99 -18.43 -9.71
C GLY A 62 10.46 -19.38 -8.60
N LEU A 63 10.42 -18.93 -7.36
CA LEU A 63 10.71 -19.69 -6.14
C LEU A 63 9.50 -20.50 -5.66
N TYR A 64 8.31 -20.18 -6.17
CA TYR A 64 7.07 -20.89 -5.90
C TYR A 64 6.32 -21.12 -7.21
N ARG A 65 5.61 -22.25 -7.33
CA ARG A 65 4.79 -22.58 -8.51
C ARG A 65 3.32 -22.67 -8.10
N PRO A 66 2.47 -21.71 -8.50
CA PRO A 66 1.04 -21.79 -8.22
C PRO A 66 0.39 -22.90 -9.06
N ALA A 67 -0.74 -23.43 -8.59
CA ALA A 67 -1.46 -24.50 -9.29
C ALA A 67 -2.02 -24.07 -10.66
N GLN A 68 -2.51 -22.84 -10.77
CA GLN A 68 -3.10 -22.30 -12.00
C GLN A 68 -2.67 -20.85 -12.23
N GLY A 69 -2.77 -20.42 -13.48
CA GLY A 69 -2.60 -19.03 -13.88
C GLY A 69 -1.36 -18.77 -14.74
N VAL A 70 -1.04 -17.49 -14.88
CA VAL A 70 0.00 -16.97 -15.75
C VAL A 70 0.73 -15.80 -15.11
N ILE A 71 2.04 -15.74 -15.33
CA ILE A 71 2.91 -14.61 -14.95
C ILE A 71 3.68 -14.21 -16.21
N ARG A 72 3.52 -12.95 -16.63
CA ARG A 72 4.20 -12.37 -17.79
C ARG A 72 4.95 -11.11 -17.40
N CYS A 73 6.10 -10.87 -18.01
CA CYS A 73 6.85 -9.63 -17.87
C CYS A 73 7.27 -9.16 -19.26
N ALA A 74 6.84 -7.96 -19.63
CA ALA A 74 6.87 -7.53 -21.03
C ALA A 74 6.19 -8.59 -21.93
N GLU A 75 6.78 -8.90 -23.08
CA GLU A 75 6.28 -9.90 -24.02
C GLU A 75 6.63 -11.35 -23.63
N GLU A 76 7.33 -11.57 -22.51
CA GLU A 76 7.78 -12.90 -22.12
C GLU A 76 6.88 -13.54 -21.06
N THR A 77 6.37 -14.73 -21.35
CA THR A 77 5.67 -15.56 -20.36
C THR A 77 6.69 -16.26 -19.46
N TRP A 78 6.69 -15.95 -18.16
CA TRP A 78 7.56 -16.56 -17.16
C TRP A 78 6.98 -17.83 -16.57
N PHE A 79 5.66 -17.87 -16.41
CA PHE A 79 4.93 -19.01 -15.89
C PHE A 79 3.57 -19.09 -16.57
N GLU A 80 3.16 -20.28 -16.97
CA GLU A 80 1.81 -20.56 -17.47
C GLU A 80 1.46 -22.02 -17.15
N ALA A 81 0.50 -22.21 -16.25
CA ALA A 81 0.14 -23.54 -15.76
C ALA A 81 -0.41 -24.44 -16.89
N ALA A 82 -1.20 -23.87 -17.80
CA ALA A 82 -1.88 -24.60 -18.88
C ALA A 82 -0.91 -25.26 -19.86
N THR A 83 0.24 -24.62 -20.13
CA THR A 83 1.27 -25.14 -21.05
C THR A 83 2.41 -25.83 -20.32
N GLY A 84 2.40 -25.84 -18.98
CA GLY A 84 3.50 -26.33 -18.15
C GLY A 84 4.75 -25.45 -18.18
N ARG A 85 4.68 -24.27 -18.81
CA ARG A 85 5.81 -23.35 -18.93
C ARG A 85 6.15 -22.75 -17.56
N ALA A 86 7.40 -22.91 -17.13
CA ALA A 86 7.89 -22.33 -15.88
C ALA A 86 9.38 -22.01 -15.96
N LEU A 87 9.73 -20.75 -16.25
CA LEU A 87 11.11 -20.28 -16.24
C LEU A 87 11.70 -20.38 -14.83
N ARG A 88 12.97 -20.81 -14.75
CA ARG A 88 13.74 -20.86 -13.51
C ARG A 88 14.03 -19.44 -13.00
N PRO A 89 14.21 -19.24 -11.68
CA PRO A 89 14.49 -17.91 -11.11
C PRO A 89 15.60 -17.14 -11.83
N GLN A 90 16.69 -17.80 -12.20
CA GLN A 90 17.84 -17.19 -12.85
C GLN A 90 17.53 -16.63 -14.25
N GLN A 91 16.53 -17.19 -14.94
CA GLN A 91 16.08 -16.78 -16.27
C GLN A 91 15.17 -15.55 -16.23
N ARG A 92 14.47 -15.32 -15.10
CA ARG A 92 13.51 -14.21 -14.98
C ARG A 92 14.17 -12.85 -14.75
N ARG A 93 15.45 -12.83 -14.34
CA ARG A 93 16.20 -11.60 -13.99
C ARG A 93 15.42 -10.71 -13.01
N VAL A 94 14.85 -11.31 -11.97
CA VAL A 94 14.16 -10.59 -10.90
C VAL A 94 15.18 -10.14 -9.85
N GLY A 95 15.13 -8.88 -9.46
CA GLY A 95 15.83 -8.39 -8.28
C GLY A 95 14.93 -8.62 -7.07
N LEU A 96 15.35 -9.44 -6.11
CA LEU A 96 14.56 -9.74 -4.92
C LEU A 96 15.31 -9.34 -3.65
N VAL A 97 14.70 -8.47 -2.86
CA VAL A 97 15.14 -8.11 -1.52
C VAL A 97 14.24 -8.81 -0.51
N PHE A 98 14.81 -9.75 0.23
CA PHE A 98 14.12 -10.50 1.28
C PHE A 98 14.00 -9.67 2.56
N GLN A 99 13.03 -10.04 3.41
CA GLN A 99 12.80 -9.44 4.73
C GLN A 99 14.07 -9.42 5.61
N ASP A 100 14.79 -10.53 5.71
CA ASP A 100 16.05 -10.62 6.48
C ASP A 100 17.30 -10.18 5.69
N TYR A 101 17.11 -9.51 4.55
CA TYR A 101 18.11 -9.12 3.54
C TYR A 101 18.86 -10.28 2.88
N ALA A 102 18.97 -11.44 3.54
CA ALA A 102 19.63 -12.66 3.07
C ALA A 102 21.03 -12.38 2.49
N LEU A 103 21.83 -11.54 3.15
CA LEU A 103 23.23 -11.36 2.78
C LEU A 103 24.03 -12.61 3.15
N PHE A 104 25.01 -12.96 2.32
CA PHE A 104 25.94 -14.05 2.61
C PHE A 104 26.89 -13.62 3.73
N PRO A 105 26.82 -14.22 4.93
CA PRO A 105 27.53 -13.72 6.11
C PRO A 105 29.05 -13.85 6.02
N HIS A 106 29.54 -14.76 5.17
CA HIS A 106 30.95 -15.03 4.93
C HIS A 106 31.55 -14.20 3.78
N LEU A 107 30.74 -13.38 3.11
CA LEU A 107 31.18 -12.48 2.03
C LEU A 107 31.13 -11.04 2.52
N ASP A 108 32.11 -10.22 2.15
CA ASP A 108 32.06 -8.78 2.38
C ASP A 108 30.95 -8.11 1.55
N ALA A 109 30.67 -6.83 1.82
CA ALA A 109 29.62 -6.08 1.13
C ALA A 109 29.80 -6.09 -0.40
N ARG A 110 31.03 -5.93 -0.88
CA ARG A 110 31.34 -5.96 -2.31
C ARG A 110 31.14 -7.34 -2.90
N ALA A 111 31.64 -8.39 -2.25
CA ALA A 111 31.48 -9.77 -2.69
C ALA A 111 30.00 -10.18 -2.74
N ASN A 112 29.19 -9.72 -1.77
CA ASN A 112 27.74 -9.90 -1.83
C ASN A 112 27.12 -9.33 -3.10
N VAL A 113 27.51 -8.12 -3.52
CA VAL A 113 27.03 -7.50 -4.77
C VAL A 113 27.58 -8.23 -5.99
N MET A 114 28.86 -8.64 -5.96
CA MET A 114 29.50 -9.37 -7.07
C MET A 114 28.84 -10.70 -7.41
N VAL A 115 28.16 -11.36 -6.45
CA VAL A 115 27.39 -12.60 -6.72
C VAL A 115 26.32 -12.38 -7.80
N ALA A 116 25.76 -11.18 -7.90
CA ALA A 116 24.74 -10.84 -8.90
C ALA A 116 25.31 -10.50 -10.30
N LEU A 117 26.64 -10.36 -10.40
CA LEU A 117 27.36 -9.92 -11.60
C LEU A 117 27.99 -11.08 -12.39
N ASP A 118 27.47 -12.30 -12.23
CA ASP A 118 27.91 -13.51 -12.93
C ASP A 118 27.88 -13.39 -14.47
N HIS A 119 26.99 -12.55 -14.99
CA HIS A 119 26.84 -12.23 -16.41
C HIS A 119 27.93 -11.31 -16.98
N LEU A 120 28.76 -10.68 -16.12
CA LEU A 120 29.87 -9.82 -16.55
C LEU A 120 31.21 -10.57 -16.53
N PRO A 121 32.21 -10.14 -17.33
CA PRO A 121 33.59 -10.59 -17.23
C PRO A 121 34.16 -10.40 -15.82
N ALA A 122 34.94 -11.37 -15.33
CA ALA A 122 35.47 -11.35 -13.96
C ALA A 122 36.26 -10.08 -13.61
N THR A 123 36.93 -9.49 -14.61
CA THR A 123 37.71 -8.24 -14.50
C THR A 123 36.84 -7.02 -14.21
N GLU A 124 35.59 -6.99 -14.65
CA GLU A 124 34.68 -5.85 -14.51
C GLU A 124 33.86 -5.91 -13.22
N ARG A 125 33.56 -7.11 -12.72
CA ARG A 125 32.66 -7.33 -11.57
C ARG A 125 33.01 -6.50 -10.35
N ARG A 126 34.30 -6.36 -10.07
CA ARG A 126 34.77 -5.61 -8.89
C ARG A 126 34.42 -4.12 -9.00
N THR A 127 34.77 -3.50 -10.13
CA THR A 127 34.53 -2.08 -10.39
C THR A 127 33.03 -1.79 -10.42
N THR A 128 32.24 -2.64 -11.08
CA THR A 128 30.78 -2.52 -11.13
C THR A 128 30.15 -2.66 -9.74
N ALA A 129 30.61 -3.61 -8.91
CA ALA A 129 30.11 -3.76 -7.55
C ALA A 129 30.42 -2.54 -6.66
N GLU A 130 31.63 -1.98 -6.77
CA GLU A 130 32.02 -0.76 -6.05
C GLU A 130 31.19 0.46 -6.51
N ALA A 131 30.89 0.57 -7.81
CA ALA A 131 29.99 1.60 -8.33
C ALA A 131 28.56 1.47 -7.79
N TRP A 132 28.01 0.25 -7.71
CA TRP A 132 26.71 0.02 -7.10
C TRP A 132 26.69 0.37 -5.61
N LEU A 133 27.74 0.02 -4.86
CA LEU A 133 27.87 0.40 -3.46
C LEU A 133 27.93 1.92 -3.28
N ALA A 134 28.62 2.64 -4.17
CA ALA A 134 28.62 4.11 -4.16
C ALA A 134 27.24 4.70 -4.44
N ARG A 135 26.50 4.16 -5.43
CA ARG A 135 25.11 4.59 -5.72
C ARG A 135 24.19 4.48 -4.50
N VAL A 136 24.38 3.45 -3.68
CA VAL A 136 23.64 3.28 -2.42
C VAL A 136 24.34 3.92 -1.20
N ARG A 137 25.27 4.86 -1.40
CA ARG A 137 25.96 5.63 -0.34
C ARG A 137 26.66 4.74 0.69
N LEU A 138 27.39 3.74 0.22
CA LEU A 138 28.20 2.81 1.02
C LEU A 138 29.69 2.89 0.65
N GLU A 139 30.16 4.06 0.20
CA GLU A 139 31.58 4.31 -0.07
C GLU A 139 32.43 3.99 1.17
N GLY A 140 33.57 3.32 0.97
CA GLY A 140 34.47 2.91 2.05
C GLY A 140 34.00 1.70 2.89
N LEU A 141 32.78 1.19 2.69
CA LEU A 141 32.26 0.03 3.43
C LEU A 141 32.36 -1.29 2.66
N ALA A 142 32.96 -1.29 1.46
CA ALA A 142 33.05 -2.44 0.56
C ALA A 142 33.64 -3.72 1.19
N ARG A 143 34.57 -3.59 2.14
CA ARG A 143 35.27 -4.71 2.80
C ARG A 143 34.63 -5.17 4.11
N ARG A 144 33.53 -4.54 4.54
CA ARG A 144 32.82 -4.92 5.77
C ARG A 144 32.00 -6.17 5.55
N LEU A 145 32.02 -7.07 6.52
CA LEU A 145 31.12 -8.22 6.58
C LEU A 145 29.71 -7.78 7.04
N PRO A 146 28.63 -8.51 6.69
CA PRO A 146 27.26 -8.16 7.09
C PRO A 146 27.07 -7.94 8.60
N ALA A 147 27.81 -8.67 9.44
CA ALA A 147 27.78 -8.51 10.89
C ALA A 147 28.35 -7.17 11.39
N GLU A 148 29.22 -6.54 10.61
CA GLU A 148 29.84 -5.24 10.94
C GLU A 148 29.02 -4.04 10.41
N LEU A 149 27.96 -4.30 9.65
CA LEU A 149 27.09 -3.29 9.06
C LEU A 149 25.88 -3.03 9.96
N SER A 150 25.39 -1.79 9.99
CA SER A 150 24.09 -1.47 10.59
C SER A 150 22.93 -2.10 9.79
N GLY A 151 21.72 -2.14 10.36
CA GLY A 151 20.54 -2.66 9.68
C GLY A 151 20.27 -1.97 8.33
N GLY A 152 20.31 -0.64 8.31
CA GLY A 152 20.16 0.14 7.08
C GLY A 152 21.29 -0.08 6.08
N GLN A 153 22.53 -0.25 6.53
CA GLN A 153 23.65 -0.58 5.64
C GLN A 153 23.49 -1.97 5.01
N ARG A 154 23.06 -2.99 5.77
CA ARG A 154 22.76 -4.32 5.24
C ARG A 154 21.67 -4.28 4.17
N GLN A 155 20.60 -3.52 4.42
CA GLN A 155 19.54 -3.33 3.44
C GLN A 155 20.06 -2.73 2.14
N ARG A 156 20.89 -1.68 2.22
CA ARG A 156 21.48 -1.04 1.04
C ARG A 156 22.40 -1.98 0.26
N VAL A 157 23.18 -2.83 0.92
CA VAL A 157 23.94 -3.89 0.24
C VAL A 157 23.01 -4.87 -0.48
N ALA A 158 21.91 -5.28 0.16
CA ALA A 158 20.94 -6.19 -0.45
C ALA A 158 20.24 -5.58 -1.67
N LEU A 159 19.89 -4.28 -1.59
CA LEU A 159 19.33 -3.52 -2.69
C LEU A 159 20.33 -3.37 -3.85
N ALA A 160 21.58 -2.99 -3.55
CA ALA A 160 22.65 -2.93 -4.55
C ALA A 160 22.84 -4.28 -5.24
N ARG A 161 22.86 -5.39 -4.50
CA ARG A 161 22.94 -6.75 -5.05
C ARG A 161 21.74 -7.08 -5.94
N ALA A 162 20.52 -6.69 -5.55
CA ALA A 162 19.32 -6.95 -6.35
C ALA A 162 19.32 -6.17 -7.67
N LEU A 163 19.80 -4.92 -7.66
CA LEU A 163 19.87 -4.03 -8.83
C LEU A 163 21.06 -4.32 -9.74
N ALA A 164 22.16 -4.83 -9.17
CA ALA A 164 23.39 -5.13 -9.92
C ALA A 164 23.17 -6.13 -11.07
N ARG A 165 22.15 -6.99 -10.98
CA ARG A 165 21.78 -7.92 -12.06
C ARG A 165 21.00 -7.26 -13.20
N SER A 166 20.81 -5.94 -13.16
CA SER A 166 20.01 -5.19 -14.13
C SER A 166 18.63 -5.84 -14.27
N PRO A 167 17.83 -5.87 -13.18
CA PRO A 167 16.63 -6.69 -13.12
C PRO A 167 15.55 -6.16 -14.05
N ARG A 168 14.63 -7.04 -14.49
CA ARG A 168 13.42 -6.63 -15.22
C ARG A 168 12.30 -6.20 -14.30
N VAL A 169 12.31 -6.66 -13.06
CA VAL A 169 11.34 -6.36 -11.99
C VAL A 169 12.09 -6.35 -10.67
N LEU A 170 11.79 -5.38 -9.81
CA LEU A 170 12.29 -5.30 -8.44
C LEU A 170 11.18 -5.73 -7.47
N LEU A 171 11.46 -6.70 -6.61
CA LEU A 171 10.57 -7.21 -5.59
C LEU A 171 11.16 -6.92 -4.21
N LEU A 172 10.39 -6.26 -3.35
CA LEU A 172 10.77 -5.87 -2.01
C LEU A 172 9.81 -6.52 -1.02
N ASP A 173 10.30 -7.46 -0.20
CA ASP A 173 9.50 -8.20 0.78
C ASP A 173 9.73 -7.65 2.19
N GLU A 174 8.82 -6.80 2.68
CA GLU A 174 8.91 -6.09 3.97
C GLU A 174 10.28 -5.45 4.26
N PRO A 175 10.81 -4.63 3.34
CA PRO A 175 12.20 -4.19 3.35
C PRO A 175 12.57 -3.30 4.54
N PHE A 176 11.59 -2.75 5.29
CA PHE A 176 11.84 -1.87 6.43
C PHE A 176 11.34 -2.41 7.78
N SER A 177 10.91 -3.67 7.83
CA SER A 177 10.34 -4.30 9.03
C SER A 177 11.34 -4.36 10.20
N ALA A 178 12.61 -4.64 9.92
CA ALA A 178 13.66 -4.84 10.93
C ALA A 178 14.47 -3.56 11.28
N VAL A 179 13.92 -2.37 11.00
CA VAL A 179 14.64 -1.10 11.15
C VAL A 179 13.88 -0.11 12.04
N ASP A 180 14.60 0.69 12.83
CA ASP A 180 14.02 1.75 13.66
C ASP A 180 13.33 2.85 12.83
N GLN A 181 12.44 3.62 13.45
CA GLN A 181 11.59 4.58 12.74
C GLN A 181 12.37 5.70 12.03
N VAL A 182 13.48 6.18 12.60
CA VAL A 182 14.28 7.26 12.01
C VAL A 182 15.01 6.75 10.78
N THR A 183 15.65 5.59 10.90
CA THR A 183 16.35 4.95 9.78
C THR A 183 15.36 4.54 8.70
N ARG A 184 14.16 4.04 9.06
CA ARG A 184 13.09 3.71 8.12
C ARG A 184 12.70 4.89 7.22
N ARG A 185 12.40 6.06 7.79
CA ARG A 185 12.05 7.27 7.00
C ARG A 185 13.15 7.68 6.03
N ARG A 186 14.41 7.54 6.46
CA ARG A 186 15.57 7.81 5.59
C ARG A 186 15.63 6.83 4.43
N LEU A 187 15.45 5.53 4.70
CA LEU A 187 15.47 4.49 3.68
C LEU A 187 14.30 4.60 2.70
N GLN A 188 13.11 4.95 3.17
CA GLN A 188 11.96 5.24 2.32
C GLN A 188 12.26 6.37 1.34
N ARG A 189 12.85 7.48 1.81
CA ARG A 189 13.30 8.58 0.95
C ARG A 189 14.35 8.12 -0.06
N GLU A 190 15.32 7.33 0.37
CA GLU A 190 16.37 6.80 -0.52
C GLU A 190 15.78 5.87 -1.59
N LEU A 191 14.80 5.03 -1.25
CA LEU A 191 14.09 4.20 -2.22
C LEU A 191 13.28 5.05 -3.22
N ALA A 192 12.61 6.09 -2.74
CA ALA A 192 11.87 7.02 -3.60
C ALA A 192 12.79 7.71 -4.63
N LEU A 193 13.96 8.19 -4.19
CA LEU A 193 14.96 8.79 -5.09
C LEU A 193 15.54 7.76 -6.07
N LEU A 194 15.87 6.56 -5.58
CA LEU A 194 16.35 5.49 -6.45
C LEU A 194 15.32 5.13 -7.53
N ARG A 195 14.03 5.15 -7.19
CA ARG A 195 12.93 4.87 -8.14
C ARG A 195 12.93 5.84 -9.32
N GLU A 196 13.34 7.09 -9.13
CA GLU A 196 13.47 8.06 -10.23
C GLU A 196 14.55 7.63 -11.23
N GLU A 197 15.52 6.83 -10.81
CA GLU A 197 16.62 6.32 -11.64
C GLU A 197 16.33 4.94 -12.27
N ILE A 198 15.39 4.16 -11.71
CA ILE A 198 15.07 2.80 -12.19
C ILE A 198 13.71 2.75 -12.91
N HIS A 199 13.71 2.36 -14.19
CA HIS A 199 12.50 2.32 -15.01
C HIS A 199 11.90 0.91 -15.15
N VAL A 200 11.82 0.18 -14.05
CA VAL A 200 11.30 -1.21 -13.99
C VAL A 200 10.09 -1.28 -13.05
N PRO A 201 9.18 -2.26 -13.22
CA PRO A 201 8.11 -2.49 -12.24
C PRO A 201 8.70 -2.79 -10.87
N VAL A 202 8.22 -2.10 -9.83
CA VAL A 202 8.60 -2.32 -8.44
C VAL A 202 7.40 -2.83 -7.67
N LEU A 203 7.55 -3.96 -6.99
CA LEU A 203 6.53 -4.48 -6.08
C LEU A 203 7.04 -4.39 -4.65
N LEU A 204 6.26 -3.74 -3.81
CA LEU A 204 6.53 -3.60 -2.39
C LEU A 204 5.51 -4.41 -1.60
N VAL A 205 5.95 -5.39 -0.84
CA VAL A 205 5.10 -6.06 0.16
C VAL A 205 5.32 -5.36 1.49
N THR A 206 4.25 -4.85 2.06
CA THR A 206 4.27 -4.30 3.42
C THR A 206 2.92 -4.52 4.09
N HIS A 207 2.93 -4.56 5.42
CA HIS A 207 1.72 -4.49 6.23
C HIS A 207 1.51 -3.08 6.83
N ASP A 208 2.47 -2.16 6.62
CA ASP A 208 2.39 -0.77 7.04
C ASP A 208 1.74 0.07 5.92
N LEU A 209 0.54 0.58 6.22
CA LEU A 209 -0.24 1.37 5.26
C LEU A 209 0.35 2.76 5.05
N ASP A 210 1.02 3.34 6.04
CA ASP A 210 1.65 4.65 5.92
C ASP A 210 2.87 4.56 5.00
N GLU A 211 3.65 3.48 5.12
CA GLU A 211 4.72 3.16 4.18
C GLU A 211 4.19 3.02 2.76
N ALA A 212 3.12 2.23 2.59
CA ALA A 212 2.53 1.99 1.28
C ALA A 212 1.98 3.29 0.67
N ALA A 213 1.31 4.12 1.47
CA ALA A 213 0.79 5.43 1.07
C ALA A 213 1.89 6.42 0.67
N ALA A 214 3.03 6.40 1.36
CA ALA A 214 4.12 7.33 1.13
C ALA A 214 4.96 7.00 -0.11
N LEU A 215 5.02 5.72 -0.51
CA LEU A 215 5.91 5.26 -1.57
C LEU A 215 5.18 4.82 -2.85
N ALA A 216 4.01 4.20 -2.72
CA ALA A 216 3.39 3.50 -3.83
C ALA A 216 2.55 4.42 -4.71
N ASP A 217 2.66 4.21 -6.02
CA ASP A 217 1.78 4.86 -6.98
C ASP A 217 0.39 4.19 -6.93
N ARG A 218 0.37 2.87 -6.73
CA ARG A 218 -0.84 2.07 -6.56
C ARG A 218 -0.73 1.08 -5.42
N LEU A 219 -1.88 0.79 -4.80
CA LEU A 219 -2.06 -0.22 -3.77
C LEU A 219 -2.87 -1.39 -4.35
N CYS A 220 -2.52 -2.62 -3.96
CA CYS A 220 -3.32 -3.81 -4.14
C CYS A 220 -3.62 -4.42 -2.77
N VAL A 221 -4.88 -4.34 -2.34
CA VAL A 221 -5.34 -4.91 -1.06
C VAL A 221 -5.55 -6.41 -1.22
N LEU A 222 -4.83 -7.19 -0.41
CA LEU A 222 -4.86 -8.65 -0.38
C LEU A 222 -5.42 -9.14 0.95
N HIS A 223 -6.41 -10.04 0.89
CA HIS A 223 -6.96 -10.70 2.06
C HIS A 223 -7.31 -12.16 1.74
N ALA A 224 -6.92 -13.07 2.63
CA ALA A 224 -7.14 -14.51 2.47
C ALA A 224 -6.73 -15.05 1.07
N GLY A 225 -5.60 -14.58 0.54
CA GLY A 225 -5.10 -14.97 -0.78
C GLY A 225 -5.72 -14.24 -1.97
N ARG A 226 -6.72 -13.40 -1.75
CA ARG A 226 -7.50 -12.75 -2.81
C ARG A 226 -7.11 -11.29 -2.98
N SER A 227 -6.92 -10.83 -4.22
CA SER A 227 -6.85 -9.39 -4.54
C SER A 227 -8.25 -8.79 -4.51
N LEU A 228 -8.51 -7.90 -3.54
CA LEU A 228 -9.83 -7.31 -3.31
C LEU A 228 -10.05 -6.01 -4.08
N GLN A 229 -9.07 -5.09 -4.04
CA GLN A 229 -9.13 -3.80 -4.71
C GLN A 229 -7.74 -3.34 -5.11
N GLN A 230 -7.66 -2.69 -6.27
CA GLN A 230 -6.45 -2.03 -6.77
C GLN A 230 -6.78 -0.60 -7.19
N ALA A 231 -6.04 0.38 -6.68
CA ALA A 231 -6.23 1.79 -7.02
C ALA A 231 -5.00 2.61 -6.58
N PRO A 232 -4.85 3.86 -7.06
CA PRO A 232 -3.95 4.81 -6.43
C PRO A 232 -4.23 4.96 -4.94
N ALA A 233 -3.21 5.22 -4.13
CA ALA A 233 -3.32 5.23 -2.68
C ALA A 233 -4.42 6.16 -2.18
N GLU A 234 -4.43 7.41 -2.65
CA GLU A 234 -5.44 8.41 -2.31
C GLU A 234 -6.87 7.95 -2.65
N THR A 235 -7.05 7.33 -3.82
CA THR A 235 -8.35 6.80 -4.24
C THR A 235 -8.79 5.67 -3.33
N LEU A 236 -7.89 4.75 -2.97
CA LEU A 236 -8.22 3.60 -2.14
C LEU A 236 -8.61 4.02 -0.71
N PHE A 237 -7.94 5.02 -0.15
CA PHE A 237 -8.28 5.55 1.18
C PHE A 237 -9.59 6.33 1.21
N ARG A 238 -9.95 7.05 0.13
CA ARG A 238 -11.23 7.78 0.04
C ARG A 238 -12.41 6.91 -0.41
N HIS A 239 -12.16 5.97 -1.30
CA HIS A 239 -13.18 5.15 -1.98
C HIS A 239 -12.86 3.65 -1.86
N PRO A 240 -12.87 3.07 -0.65
CA PRO A 240 -12.78 1.63 -0.48
C PRO A 240 -13.98 0.95 -1.15
N ALA A 241 -13.75 -0.18 -1.82
CA ALA A 241 -14.76 -0.87 -2.61
C ALA A 241 -15.80 -1.60 -1.75
N SER A 242 -15.47 -1.88 -0.49
CA SER A 242 -16.32 -2.61 0.45
C SER A 242 -15.95 -2.28 1.91
N PRO A 243 -16.85 -2.54 2.87
CA PRO A 243 -16.55 -2.42 4.30
C PRO A 243 -15.34 -3.26 4.72
N GLU A 244 -15.15 -4.43 4.10
CA GLU A 244 -13.99 -5.29 4.34
C GLU A 244 -12.69 -4.58 3.94
N VAL A 245 -12.64 -4.00 2.74
CA VAL A 245 -11.47 -3.23 2.28
C VAL A 245 -11.22 -2.00 3.15
N ALA A 246 -12.27 -1.27 3.54
CA ALA A 246 -12.15 -0.14 4.44
C ALA A 246 -11.49 -0.54 5.78
N ARG A 247 -11.91 -1.65 6.38
CA ARG A 247 -11.32 -2.17 7.63
C ARG A 247 -9.87 -2.61 7.46
N LEU A 248 -9.53 -3.25 6.34
CA LEU A 248 -8.15 -3.64 6.02
C LEU A 248 -7.22 -2.45 5.83
N LEU A 249 -7.76 -1.28 5.48
CA LEU A 249 -7.05 -0.01 5.39
C LEU A 249 -7.08 0.79 6.70
N ASP A 250 -7.50 0.17 7.81
CA ASP A 250 -7.66 0.82 9.11
C ASP A 250 -8.60 2.04 9.07
N ARG A 251 -9.68 1.96 8.28
CA ARG A 251 -10.69 3.00 8.18
C ARG A 251 -11.88 2.65 9.08
N HIS A 252 -12.04 3.40 10.18
CA HIS A 252 -13.00 3.06 11.24
C HIS A 252 -14.41 3.62 11.06
N ASN A 253 -14.56 4.74 10.34
CA ASN A 253 -15.84 5.43 10.16
C ASN A 253 -16.69 4.75 9.08
N VAL A 254 -17.01 3.47 9.30
CA VAL A 254 -17.82 2.66 8.40
C VAL A 254 -19.12 2.32 9.11
N PHE A 255 -20.24 2.72 8.51
CA PHE A 255 -21.56 2.63 9.12
C PHE A 255 -22.55 2.02 8.13
N ARG A 256 -23.78 1.78 8.59
CA ARG A 256 -24.91 1.40 7.75
C ARG A 256 -25.96 2.51 7.72
N GLY A 257 -26.63 2.65 6.60
CA GLY A 257 -27.76 3.55 6.44
C GLY A 257 -28.76 3.01 5.43
N VAL A 258 -29.96 3.57 5.44
CA VAL A 258 -31.04 3.19 4.52
C VAL A 258 -31.32 4.34 3.58
N VAL A 259 -31.43 4.06 2.28
CA VAL A 259 -31.79 5.06 1.28
C VAL A 259 -33.26 5.43 1.46
N GLU A 260 -33.53 6.70 1.72
CA GLU A 260 -34.88 7.26 1.83
C GLU A 260 -35.10 8.33 0.78
N GLU A 261 -36.36 8.54 0.39
CA GLU A 261 -36.76 9.64 -0.47
C GLU A 261 -37.83 10.46 0.25
N ARG A 262 -37.62 11.77 0.29
CA ARG A 262 -38.56 12.71 0.90
C ARG A 262 -38.57 14.00 0.10
N ASP A 263 -39.76 14.49 -0.23
CA ASP A 263 -39.96 15.73 -1.00
C ASP A 263 -39.17 15.73 -2.34
N GLY A 264 -39.07 14.56 -2.98
CA GLY A 264 -38.35 14.35 -4.24
C GLY A 264 -36.82 14.30 -4.13
N LEU A 265 -36.25 14.34 -2.92
CA LEU A 265 -34.81 14.28 -2.68
C LEU A 265 -34.43 12.99 -1.95
N ARG A 266 -33.43 12.28 -2.47
CA ARG A 266 -32.87 11.11 -1.80
C ARG A 266 -31.89 11.51 -0.71
N ARG A 267 -32.01 10.86 0.44
CA ARG A 267 -31.16 11.03 1.63
C ARG A 267 -30.74 9.66 2.16
N LEU A 268 -29.63 9.62 2.87
CA LEU A 268 -29.20 8.43 3.60
C LEU A 268 -29.66 8.54 5.05
N ARG A 269 -30.59 7.68 5.48
CA ARG A 269 -31.00 7.61 6.89
C ARG A 269 -29.96 6.85 7.70
N TRP A 270 -29.42 7.50 8.72
CA TRP A 270 -28.50 6.94 9.70
C TRP A 270 -29.02 7.25 11.10
N GLY A 271 -29.62 6.26 11.77
CA GLY A 271 -30.44 6.49 12.96
C GLY A 271 -31.58 7.46 12.65
N HIS A 272 -31.58 8.61 13.35
CA HIS A 272 -32.52 9.71 13.13
C HIS A 272 -32.01 10.76 12.14
N TYR A 273 -30.72 10.71 11.77
CA TYR A 273 -30.15 11.65 10.82
C TYR A 273 -30.53 11.29 9.39
N ARG A 274 -30.77 12.30 8.56
CA ARG A 274 -30.98 12.16 7.11
C ARG A 274 -29.87 12.90 6.40
N LEU A 275 -28.84 12.16 6.00
CA LEU A 275 -27.62 12.73 5.44
C LEU A 275 -27.83 13.04 3.95
N GLU A 276 -27.40 14.23 3.54
CA GLU A 276 -27.01 14.53 2.17
C GLU A 276 -25.79 13.74 1.78
N VAL A 277 -25.81 13.16 0.59
CA VAL A 277 -24.64 12.51 -0.01
C VAL A 277 -24.48 13.06 -1.40
N ALA A 278 -23.29 13.55 -1.73
CA ALA A 278 -23.06 14.24 -3.00
C ALA A 278 -23.21 13.32 -4.22
N HIS A 279 -22.87 12.02 -4.07
CA HIS A 279 -22.78 11.08 -5.17
C HIS A 279 -23.37 9.70 -4.81
N GLY A 280 -23.94 9.00 -5.80
CA GLY A 280 -24.33 7.59 -5.68
C GLY A 280 -25.76 7.29 -5.23
N LEU A 281 -26.39 8.13 -4.38
CA LEU A 281 -27.76 7.87 -3.89
C LEU A 281 -28.80 7.77 -5.03
N ALA A 282 -28.64 8.55 -6.10
CA ALA A 282 -29.56 8.56 -7.24
C ALA A 282 -29.67 7.20 -7.96
N HIS A 283 -28.68 6.33 -7.81
CA HIS A 283 -28.66 5.01 -8.47
C HIS A 283 -29.15 3.87 -7.55
N LEU A 284 -29.39 4.13 -6.27
CA LEU A 284 -29.80 3.11 -5.31
C LEU A 284 -31.33 3.13 -5.08
N PRO A 285 -32.01 1.97 -5.10
CA PRO A 285 -33.44 1.91 -4.79
C PRO A 285 -33.75 2.41 -3.38
N VAL A 286 -34.88 3.11 -3.21
CA VAL A 286 -35.39 3.50 -1.89
C VAL A 286 -35.65 2.25 -1.04
N GLY A 287 -35.33 2.32 0.25
CA GLY A 287 -35.39 1.21 1.20
C GLY A 287 -34.15 0.32 1.22
N THR A 288 -33.18 0.53 0.33
CA THR A 288 -31.93 -0.25 0.31
C THR A 288 -31.08 0.10 1.51
N GLU A 289 -30.67 -0.91 2.28
CA GLU A 289 -29.60 -0.76 3.26
C GLU A 289 -28.25 -0.76 2.54
N VAL A 290 -27.41 0.22 2.83
CA VAL A 290 -26.09 0.40 2.22
C VAL A 290 -25.07 0.72 3.29
N ALA A 291 -23.90 0.09 3.18
CA ALA A 291 -22.76 0.50 3.98
C ALA A 291 -22.17 1.80 3.41
N TRP A 292 -21.67 2.66 4.28
CA TRP A 292 -21.03 3.90 3.86
C TRP A 292 -19.83 4.21 4.74
N TYR A 293 -18.93 5.00 4.19
CA TYR A 293 -17.66 5.38 4.80
C TYR A 293 -17.49 6.90 4.74
N LEU A 294 -16.83 7.46 5.74
CA LEU A 294 -16.43 8.86 5.76
C LEU A 294 -14.99 9.02 6.27
N PRO A 295 -14.08 9.63 5.49
CA PRO A 295 -12.75 9.97 5.98
C PRO A 295 -12.80 10.82 7.25
N HIS A 296 -11.89 10.55 8.19
CA HIS A 296 -11.79 11.33 9.44
C HIS A 296 -11.48 12.82 9.17
N SER A 297 -10.83 13.14 8.04
CA SER A 297 -10.59 14.51 7.57
C SER A 297 -11.87 15.25 7.17
N ASP A 298 -12.93 14.52 6.83
CA ASP A 298 -14.18 15.06 6.30
C ASP A 298 -15.25 15.18 7.41
N VAL A 299 -14.81 15.05 8.68
CA VAL A 299 -15.56 15.38 9.89
C VAL A 299 -15.08 16.73 10.42
N VAL A 300 -15.93 17.75 10.30
CA VAL A 300 -15.59 19.13 10.66
C VAL A 300 -16.18 19.49 12.01
N LEU A 301 -15.32 19.89 12.96
CA LEU A 301 -15.77 20.45 14.23
C LEU A 301 -16.12 21.93 14.07
N HIS A 302 -17.36 22.30 14.36
CA HIS A 302 -17.79 23.70 14.35
C HIS A 302 -17.37 24.43 15.62
N ARG A 303 -17.06 25.73 15.49
CA ARG A 303 -16.84 26.59 16.65
C ARG A 303 -18.15 26.77 17.42
N ARG A 304 -18.08 26.71 18.76
CA ARG A 304 -19.20 27.05 19.64
C ARG A 304 -19.76 28.43 19.24
N GLY A 305 -21.06 28.50 18.96
CA GLY A 305 -21.78 29.74 18.61
C GLY A 305 -21.83 30.13 17.13
N ARG A 306 -21.19 29.39 16.21
CA ARG A 306 -21.33 29.61 14.76
C ARG A 306 -21.71 28.29 14.07
N PRO A 307 -23.00 27.92 14.03
CA PRO A 307 -23.44 26.72 13.34
C PRO A 307 -23.11 26.80 11.84
N SER A 308 -22.89 25.62 11.24
CA SER A 308 -22.75 25.46 9.79
C SER A 308 -23.83 26.22 9.02
N ARG A 309 -23.49 26.75 7.84
CA ARG A 309 -24.47 27.29 6.89
C ARG A 309 -25.29 26.20 6.18
N GLY A 310 -25.07 24.91 6.48
CA GLY A 310 -25.97 23.80 6.18
C GLY A 310 -26.02 23.34 4.72
N GLU A 311 -25.49 24.11 3.78
CA GLU A 311 -25.39 23.67 2.38
C GLU A 311 -24.23 22.67 2.25
N ARG A 312 -24.54 21.43 1.85
CA ARG A 312 -23.57 20.32 1.65
C ARG A 312 -22.87 19.81 2.90
N GLU A 313 -23.38 20.15 4.08
CA GLU A 313 -22.88 19.72 5.38
C GLU A 313 -23.99 19.01 6.17
N ASN A 314 -23.65 17.87 6.79
CA ASN A 314 -24.58 17.09 7.60
C ASN A 314 -24.28 17.28 9.10
N PRO A 315 -25.03 18.13 9.82
CA PRO A 315 -24.79 18.35 11.24
C PRO A 315 -25.18 17.12 12.06
N VAL A 316 -24.26 16.70 12.91
CA VAL A 316 -24.41 15.54 13.81
C VAL A 316 -24.01 15.96 15.22
N ALA A 317 -24.83 15.59 16.19
CA ALA A 317 -24.55 15.80 17.61
C ALA A 317 -24.07 14.50 18.25
N GLY A 318 -23.20 14.63 19.25
CA GLY A 318 -22.72 13.48 20.01
C GLY A 318 -22.01 13.89 21.29
N VAL A 319 -21.56 12.89 22.03
CA VAL A 319 -20.78 13.06 23.27
C VAL A 319 -19.40 12.47 23.09
N VAL A 320 -18.37 13.23 23.44
CA VAL A 320 -16.97 12.75 23.36
C VAL A 320 -16.80 11.57 24.32
N ARG A 321 -16.60 10.37 23.78
CA ARG A 321 -16.37 9.14 24.56
C ARG A 321 -14.91 9.01 24.93
N GLU A 322 -14.05 9.22 23.94
CA GLU A 322 -12.60 9.13 24.11
C GLU A 322 -11.92 10.32 23.44
N MET A 323 -10.78 10.69 24.01
CA MET A 323 -9.94 11.75 23.48
C MET A 323 -8.50 11.42 23.87
N ALA A 324 -7.60 11.51 22.90
CA ALA A 324 -6.17 11.29 23.08
C ALA A 324 -5.39 12.41 22.39
N VAL A 325 -4.45 13.03 23.10
CA VAL A 325 -3.56 14.05 22.54
C VAL A 325 -2.30 13.36 22.05
N LEU A 326 -2.08 13.36 20.73
CA LEU A 326 -0.97 12.74 20.03
C LEU A 326 -0.08 13.84 19.45
N GLY A 327 0.69 14.48 20.34
CA GLY A 327 1.53 15.63 19.99
C GLY A 327 0.68 16.82 19.51
N GLY A 328 0.85 17.19 18.24
CA GLY A 328 0.16 18.34 17.62
C GLY A 328 -1.31 18.09 17.24
N ILE A 329 -1.75 16.83 17.27
CA ILE A 329 -3.09 16.40 16.88
C ILE A 329 -3.81 15.81 18.10
N THR A 330 -5.12 16.03 18.18
CA THR A 330 -6.01 15.38 19.13
C THR A 330 -6.93 14.45 18.37
N SER A 331 -6.85 13.16 18.68
CA SER A 331 -7.76 12.13 18.19
C SER A 331 -8.98 12.07 19.11
N VAL A 332 -10.18 12.06 18.52
CA VAL A 332 -11.46 12.14 19.22
C VAL A 332 -12.38 11.01 18.74
N THR A 333 -12.94 10.25 19.68
CA THR A 333 -14.01 9.30 19.43
C THR A 333 -15.31 9.88 19.97
N LEU A 334 -16.24 10.18 19.07
CA LEU A 334 -17.55 10.75 19.35
C LEU A 334 -18.62 9.65 19.37
N GLY A 335 -19.31 9.46 20.48
CA GLY A 335 -20.54 8.66 20.50
C GLY A 335 -21.66 9.46 19.87
N VAL A 336 -22.20 8.98 18.76
CA VAL A 336 -23.18 9.71 17.97
C VAL A 336 -24.55 9.61 18.65
N ALA A 337 -25.26 10.73 18.78
CA ALA A 337 -26.57 10.72 19.42
C ALA A 337 -27.58 9.92 18.58
N HIS A 338 -28.40 9.10 19.23
CA HIS A 338 -29.44 8.28 18.60
C HIS A 338 -28.93 7.17 17.66
N THR A 339 -27.67 6.77 17.81
CA THR A 339 -27.12 5.53 17.23
C THR A 339 -26.18 4.89 18.25
N ASP A 340 -25.87 3.60 18.06
CA ASP A 340 -24.81 2.92 18.83
C ASP A 340 -23.41 3.12 18.21
N ASP A 341 -23.33 3.94 17.16
CA ASP A 341 -22.12 4.16 16.39
C ASP A 341 -21.19 5.18 17.06
N THR A 342 -19.89 5.00 16.80
CA THR A 342 -18.86 5.96 17.18
C THR A 342 -18.19 6.53 15.94
N LEU A 343 -18.05 7.85 15.92
CA LEU A 343 -17.39 8.60 14.85
C LEU A 343 -16.01 9.05 15.33
N ARG A 344 -14.96 8.66 14.61
CA ARG A 344 -13.58 9.04 14.90
C ARG A 344 -13.12 10.18 14.00
N PHE A 345 -12.47 11.17 14.58
CA PHE A 345 -11.86 12.26 13.80
C PHE A 345 -10.64 12.85 14.50
N GLU A 346 -9.85 13.58 13.74
CA GLU A 346 -8.62 14.21 14.20
C GLU A 346 -8.68 15.72 13.97
N ILE A 347 -8.23 16.48 14.96
CA ILE A 347 -8.13 17.93 14.87
C ILE A 347 -6.84 18.42 15.50
N ALA A 348 -6.37 19.60 15.09
CA ALA A 348 -5.22 20.22 15.73
C ALA A 348 -5.47 20.45 17.23
N THR A 349 -4.48 20.14 18.08
CA THR A 349 -4.63 20.20 19.55
C THR A 349 -5.04 21.59 20.05
N HIS A 350 -4.57 22.66 19.42
CA HIS A 350 -4.99 24.02 19.77
C HIS A 350 -6.47 24.27 19.46
N ALA A 351 -7.01 23.66 18.41
CA ALA A 351 -8.43 23.75 18.04
C ALA A 351 -9.31 22.95 19.02
N ALA A 352 -8.84 21.78 19.46
CA ALA A 352 -9.52 21.00 20.52
C ALA A 352 -9.66 21.81 21.81
N ARG A 353 -8.55 22.43 22.28
CA ARG A 353 -8.52 23.29 23.46
C ARG A 353 -9.44 24.51 23.32
N ARG A 354 -9.37 25.19 22.17
CA ARG A 354 -10.21 26.37 21.88
C ARG A 354 -11.70 26.05 21.92
N ASN A 355 -12.09 24.85 21.49
CA ASN A 355 -13.49 24.40 21.51
C ASN A 355 -13.89 23.77 22.86
N GLY A 356 -12.98 23.73 23.84
CA GLY A 356 -13.26 23.16 25.16
C GLY A 356 -13.60 21.68 25.11
N LEU A 357 -13.02 20.92 24.18
CA LEU A 357 -13.27 19.48 24.09
C LEU A 357 -12.74 18.76 25.34
N GLY A 358 -13.58 17.91 25.91
CA GLY A 358 -13.25 17.02 27.02
C GLY A 358 -14.08 15.74 26.93
N ARG A 359 -13.64 14.68 27.61
CA ARG A 359 -14.45 13.46 27.73
C ARG A 359 -15.78 13.80 28.42
N GLY A 360 -16.88 13.27 27.90
CA GLY A 360 -18.24 13.56 28.37
C GLY A 360 -18.84 14.85 27.79
N GLU A 361 -18.09 15.65 27.05
CA GLU A 361 -18.58 16.90 26.49
C GLU A 361 -19.50 16.66 25.30
N ALA A 362 -20.61 17.39 25.25
CA ALA A 362 -21.53 17.40 24.11
C ALA A 362 -21.02 18.32 23.00
N VAL A 363 -20.86 17.79 21.80
CA VAL A 363 -20.30 18.50 20.65
C VAL A 363 -21.13 18.28 19.41
N ARG A 364 -21.09 19.26 18.50
CA ARG A 364 -21.66 19.15 17.17
C ARG A 364 -20.55 19.20 16.13
N VAL A 365 -20.57 18.24 15.23
CA VAL A 365 -19.71 18.16 14.06
C VAL A 365 -20.56 18.25 12.80
N SER A 366 -19.93 18.47 11.65
CA SER A 366 -20.58 18.28 10.37
C SER A 366 -19.81 17.30 9.52
N LEU A 367 -20.55 16.41 8.88
CA LEU A 367 -20.02 15.46 7.92
C LEU A 367 -20.16 16.07 6.54
N LEU A 368 -19.05 16.23 5.81
CA LEU A 368 -19.09 16.79 4.47
C LEU A 368 -19.80 15.82 3.53
N ALA A 369 -20.84 16.28 2.83
CA ALA A 369 -21.63 15.44 1.92
C ALA A 369 -20.79 14.85 0.77
N ALA A 370 -19.75 15.56 0.35
CA ALA A 370 -18.79 15.13 -0.67
C ALA A 370 -17.82 14.05 -0.17
N GLY A 371 -17.62 13.95 1.15
CA GLY A 371 -16.75 12.94 1.76
C GLY A 371 -17.46 11.61 2.02
N ILE A 372 -18.80 11.59 2.03
CA ILE A 372 -19.57 10.37 2.26
C ILE A 372 -19.47 9.48 1.02
N HIS A 373 -18.83 8.33 1.20
CA HIS A 373 -18.66 7.30 0.19
C HIS A 373 -19.61 6.13 0.44
N LEU A 374 -20.44 5.80 -0.54
CA LEU A 374 -21.36 4.66 -0.46
C LEU A 374 -20.69 3.39 -0.98
N MET A 375 -20.86 2.30 -0.23
CA MET A 375 -20.38 0.96 -0.56
C MET A 375 -21.59 0.03 -0.64
N PRO A 376 -22.37 0.08 -1.74
CA PRO A 376 -23.44 -0.89 -1.95
C PRO A 376 -22.82 -2.28 -2.01
N ASP A 377 -23.38 -3.22 -1.25
CA ASP A 377 -22.93 -4.60 -1.31
C ASP A 377 -22.99 -5.06 -2.77
N ARG A 378 -21.85 -5.48 -3.31
CA ARG A 378 -21.84 -6.30 -4.54
C ARG A 378 -22.33 -7.71 -4.18
N LEU A 379 -23.58 -7.82 -3.73
CA LEU A 379 -24.26 -9.10 -3.61
C LEU A 379 -24.98 -9.38 -4.93
N GLY A 380 -24.25 -9.99 -5.87
CA GLY A 380 -24.85 -11.05 -6.66
C GLY A 380 -25.27 -12.18 -5.70
N PRO A 381 -26.36 -12.91 -5.98
CA PRO A 381 -27.04 -13.72 -4.98
C PRO A 381 -26.09 -14.77 -4.39
N LEU A 382 -25.83 -14.68 -3.08
CA LEU A 382 -25.38 -15.82 -2.31
C LEU A 382 -26.50 -16.84 -2.38
N SER A 383 -26.24 -17.93 -3.12
CA SER A 383 -27.06 -19.13 -3.10
C SER A 383 -27.34 -19.49 -1.64
N ARG A 384 -28.61 -19.42 -1.24
CA ARG A 384 -29.08 -20.09 -0.03
C ARG A 384 -28.75 -21.57 -0.20
N GLY A 385 -27.75 -22.05 0.53
CA GLY A 385 -27.50 -23.46 0.68
C GLY A 385 -28.67 -24.07 1.43
N SER A 386 -29.59 -24.67 0.68
CA SER A 386 -30.44 -25.75 1.16
C SER A 386 -29.56 -26.97 1.39
N SER A 387 -29.41 -27.38 2.64
CA SER A 387 -29.28 -28.76 3.15
C SER A 387 -29.18 -28.70 4.66
#